data_AF-W2QAA3-F1
#
_entry.id   AF-W2QAA3-F1
#
_cell.length_a   1.000
_cell.length_b   1.000
_cell.length_c   1.000
_cell.angle_alpha   90.00
_cell.angle_beta   90.00
_cell.angle_gamma   90.00
#
_symmetry.space_group_name_H-M   'P 1'
#
loop_
_entity.id
_entity.type
_entity.pdbx_description
1 polymer ?
#
loop_
_entity_poly.entity_id
_entity_poly.type
_entity_poly.pdbx_seq_one_letter_code
_entity_poly.pdbx_strand_id
1 'polypeptide(L)'
;MFSGLDPTRIVWLASQFVQPTCGPTAFIGEIDDGSLYDALGLQTIDEAFVGSYGTWKKKGDGKVNLIFTSSDIKDVKVVIHSGGKTIAKVPVAAGGRATWNSTVAKLEDKTLYLDRWRPNFIGIPGSGGGSLLLWVPRASRGGHLTLHVRINVS
;
A
#
# COMPACT_ATOMS: atom_id res chain seq x y z
N MET A 1 35.77 20.65 38.15
CA MET A 1 37.12 21.22 37.99
C MET A 1 37.81 20.54 36.82
N PHE A 2 37.50 20.92 35.57
CA PHE A 2 38.17 20.46 34.34
C PHE A 2 38.10 21.50 33.21
N SER A 3 37.97 22.78 33.56
CA SER A 3 37.79 23.89 32.59
C SER A 3 39.09 24.33 31.89
N GLY A 4 40.16 23.53 31.97
CA GLY A 4 41.51 23.87 31.51
C GLY A 4 42.18 22.85 30.59
N LEU A 5 41.47 21.81 30.12
CA LEU A 5 42.06 20.75 29.29
C LEU A 5 41.84 20.90 27.78
N ASP A 6 41.26 22.02 27.31
CA ASP A 6 41.11 22.27 25.87
C ASP A 6 41.21 23.79 25.56
N PRO A 7 42.43 24.34 25.42
CA PRO A 7 42.65 25.76 25.14
C PRO A 7 42.14 26.17 23.75
N THR A 8 41.94 25.21 22.85
CA THR A 8 41.46 25.43 21.49
C THR A 8 39.94 25.45 21.38
N ARG A 9 39.21 25.07 22.43
CA ARG A 9 37.74 24.86 22.41
C ARG A 9 37.27 23.87 21.34
N ILE A 10 38.17 23.05 20.80
CA ILE A 10 37.89 22.06 19.75
C ILE A 10 37.04 20.92 20.30
N VAL A 11 37.26 20.50 21.54
CA VAL A 11 36.47 19.48 22.25
C VAL A 11 35.07 20.02 22.55
N TRP A 12 34.95 21.32 22.84
CA TRP A 12 33.64 21.97 23.01
C TRP A 12 32.89 22.14 21.68
N LEU A 13 33.59 22.47 20.59
CA LEU A 13 33.01 22.48 19.24
C LEU A 13 32.61 21.07 18.78
N ALA A 14 33.44 20.06 19.06
CA ALA A 14 33.13 18.67 18.75
C ALA A 14 31.93 18.16 19.55
N SER A 15 31.74 18.57 20.81
CA SER A 15 30.54 18.17 21.58
C SER A 15 29.25 18.85 21.11
N GLN A 16 29.35 20.02 20.45
CA GLN A 16 28.22 20.70 19.81
C GLN A 16 27.94 20.19 18.38
N PHE A 17 28.95 19.70 17.66
CA PHE A 17 28.84 19.29 16.25
C PHE A 17 28.83 17.77 16.01
N VAL A 18 29.23 16.96 16.99
CA VAL A 18 28.94 15.52 16.98
C VAL A 18 27.46 15.38 17.33
N GLN A 19 26.63 15.66 16.33
CA GLN A 19 25.24 15.27 16.35
C GLN A 19 25.23 13.76 16.62
N PRO A 20 24.42 13.27 17.57
CA PRO A 20 24.19 11.84 17.69
C PRO A 20 23.84 11.37 16.30
N THR A 21 24.67 10.49 15.70
CA THR A 21 24.27 9.83 14.47
C THR A 21 22.96 9.18 14.80
N CYS A 22 21.86 9.67 14.21
CA CYS A 22 20.55 9.08 14.38
C CYS A 22 20.75 7.57 14.26
N GLY A 23 20.42 6.82 15.33
CA GLY A 23 20.60 5.36 15.36
C GLY A 23 20.05 4.74 14.07
N PRO A 24 20.56 3.56 13.68
CA PRO A 24 20.44 3.02 12.32
C PRO A 24 19.05 3.32 11.79
N THR A 25 18.97 4.14 10.72
CA THR A 25 17.72 4.61 10.12
C THR A 25 16.71 3.48 10.21
N ALA A 26 15.72 3.59 11.12
CA ALA A 26 14.67 2.59 11.23
C ALA A 26 14.18 2.38 9.80
N PHE A 27 14.39 1.16 9.28
CA PHE A 27 14.41 0.87 7.85
C PHE A 27 13.34 1.71 7.16
N ILE A 28 13.76 2.74 6.42
CA ILE A 28 12.84 3.74 5.84
C ILE A 28 11.92 2.96 4.91
N GLY A 29 10.72 2.62 5.39
CA GLY A 29 9.79 1.74 4.70
C GLY A 29 9.22 0.57 5.51
N GLU A 30 9.72 0.26 6.71
CA GLU A 30 9.04 -0.71 7.60
C GLU A 30 7.93 -0.02 8.39
N ILE A 31 6.70 -0.51 8.19
CA ILE A 31 5.50 0.00 8.85
C ILE A 31 5.04 -0.99 9.92
N ASP A 32 4.64 -0.47 11.08
CA ASP A 32 4.06 -1.27 12.16
C ASP A 32 2.64 -1.75 11.83
N ASP A 33 2.17 -2.74 12.57
CA ASP A 33 0.88 -3.39 12.34
C ASP A 33 -0.28 -2.37 12.42
N GLY A 34 -1.28 -2.51 11.55
CA GLY A 34 -2.41 -1.58 11.54
C GLY A 34 -3.45 -1.82 10.45
N SER A 35 -4.46 -0.96 10.44
CA SER A 35 -5.44 -0.90 9.34
C SER A 35 -4.75 -0.38 8.07
N LEU A 36 -5.23 -0.75 6.88
CA LEU A 36 -4.61 -0.24 5.65
C LEU A 36 -4.78 1.27 5.47
N TYR A 37 -5.83 1.88 6.04
CA TYR A 37 -6.00 3.33 6.03
C TYR A 37 -4.91 4.02 6.86
N ASP A 38 -4.72 3.56 8.10
CA ASP A 38 -3.81 4.20 9.05
C ASP A 38 -2.34 3.85 8.76
N ALA A 39 -2.06 2.59 8.42
CA ALA A 39 -0.70 2.11 8.22
C ALA A 39 -0.19 2.37 6.81
N LEU A 40 -1.00 2.10 5.78
CA LEU A 40 -0.53 2.04 4.38
C LEU A 40 -1.15 3.12 3.48
N GLY A 41 -1.91 4.05 4.05
CA GLY A 41 -2.52 5.15 3.31
C GLY A 41 -3.49 4.69 2.22
N LEU A 42 -4.29 3.65 2.49
CA LEU A 42 -5.35 3.20 1.58
C LEU A 42 -6.25 4.39 1.22
N GLN A 43 -6.40 4.63 -0.09
CA GLN A 43 -7.28 5.69 -0.60
C GLN A 43 -8.21 5.13 -1.66
N THR A 44 -9.44 5.63 -1.65
CA THR A 44 -10.46 5.34 -2.66
C THR A 44 -10.88 6.65 -3.29
N ILE A 45 -10.84 6.70 -4.60
CA ILE A 45 -11.30 7.82 -5.42
C ILE A 45 -12.66 7.43 -5.98
N ASP A 46 -13.64 8.32 -5.87
CA ASP A 46 -15.04 8.11 -6.22
C ASP A 46 -15.67 6.89 -5.52
N GLU A 47 -16.79 6.38 -6.05
CA GLU A 47 -17.71 5.50 -5.32
C GLU A 47 -17.43 4.00 -5.47
N ALA A 48 -16.76 3.58 -6.57
CA ALA A 48 -16.62 2.18 -6.94
C ALA A 48 -15.94 1.33 -5.88
N PHE A 49 -14.99 1.90 -5.13
CA PHE A 49 -14.21 1.16 -4.14
C PHE A 49 -14.49 1.56 -2.69
N VAL A 50 -15.47 2.44 -2.44
CA VAL A 50 -15.79 2.95 -1.10
C VAL A 50 -16.14 1.81 -0.14
N GLY A 51 -15.56 1.88 1.06
CA GLY A 51 -15.73 0.87 2.10
C GLY A 51 -14.82 -0.35 1.94
N SER A 52 -13.86 -0.32 1.01
CA SER A 52 -12.73 -1.27 1.01
C SER A 52 -11.92 -1.11 2.30
N TYR A 53 -11.38 -2.20 2.82
CA TYR A 53 -10.66 -2.19 4.10
C TYR A 53 -9.65 -3.33 4.16
N GLY A 54 -8.77 -3.33 5.14
CA GLY A 54 -7.86 -4.45 5.35
C GLY A 54 -6.90 -4.23 6.48
N THR A 55 -5.91 -5.12 6.57
CA THR A 55 -4.87 -5.06 7.60
C THR A 55 -3.48 -5.30 7.03
N TRP A 56 -2.51 -4.64 7.65
CA TRP A 56 -1.09 -4.88 7.49
C TRP A 56 -0.51 -5.47 8.78
N LYS A 57 0.35 -6.47 8.63
CA LYS A 57 1.22 -6.96 9.70
C LYS A 57 2.66 -6.87 9.23
N LYS A 58 3.53 -6.30 10.05
CA LYS A 58 4.98 -6.18 9.85
C LYS A 58 5.68 -7.53 9.82
N LYS A 59 5.26 -8.46 10.68
CA LYS A 59 5.74 -9.85 10.70
C LYS A 59 4.68 -10.78 10.13
N GLY A 60 5.03 -11.55 9.11
CA GLY A 60 4.07 -12.40 8.42
C GLY A 60 4.69 -13.38 7.44
N ASP A 61 3.84 -13.99 6.63
CA ASP A 61 4.18 -15.05 5.68
C ASP A 61 4.59 -14.54 4.29
N GLY A 62 4.76 -13.22 4.14
CA GLY A 62 5.15 -12.60 2.87
C GLY A 62 4.03 -12.49 1.85
N LYS A 63 2.77 -12.74 2.21
CA LYS A 63 1.65 -12.71 1.27
C LYS A 63 0.99 -11.35 1.15
N VAL A 64 0.49 -11.08 -0.05
CA VAL A 64 -0.39 -9.98 -0.40
C VAL A 64 -1.66 -10.58 -1.00
N ASN A 65 -2.76 -10.51 -0.26
CA ASN A 65 -4.04 -11.11 -0.62
C ASN A 65 -5.08 -10.00 -0.89
N LEU A 66 -5.58 -9.94 -2.11
CA LEU A 66 -6.67 -9.04 -2.49
C LEU A 66 -7.93 -9.88 -2.69
N ILE A 67 -8.96 -9.59 -1.89
CA ILE A 67 -10.23 -10.30 -1.89
C ILE A 67 -11.29 -9.33 -2.42
N PHE A 68 -11.74 -9.56 -3.64
CA PHE A 68 -12.75 -8.75 -4.30
C PHE A 68 -14.15 -9.24 -3.94
N THR A 69 -15.03 -8.34 -3.58
CA THR A 69 -16.47 -8.60 -3.42
C THR A 69 -17.24 -7.56 -4.22
N SER A 70 -18.01 -8.03 -5.20
CA SER A 70 -18.83 -7.16 -6.06
C SER A 70 -20.26 -7.11 -5.57
N SER A 71 -20.80 -5.90 -5.44
CA SER A 71 -22.23 -5.62 -5.41
C SER A 71 -22.73 -5.07 -6.75
N ASP A 72 -21.86 -4.99 -7.76
CA ASP A 72 -22.24 -4.57 -9.12
C ASP A 72 -23.21 -5.58 -9.76
N ILE A 73 -24.11 -5.05 -10.58
CA ILE A 73 -25.10 -5.80 -11.37
C ILE A 73 -24.52 -6.36 -12.68
N LYS A 74 -23.29 -5.97 -13.05
CA LYS A 74 -22.58 -6.48 -14.22
C LYS A 74 -21.24 -7.09 -13.84
N ASP A 75 -20.75 -7.95 -14.70
CA ASP A 75 -19.37 -8.42 -14.63
C ASP A 75 -18.42 -7.24 -14.85
N VAL A 76 -17.39 -7.19 -14.00
CA VAL A 76 -16.36 -6.16 -14.05
C VAL A 76 -14.99 -6.81 -14.17
N LYS A 77 -14.02 -6.00 -14.58
CA LYS A 77 -12.61 -6.37 -14.61
C LYS A 77 -11.82 -5.36 -13.80
N VAL A 78 -11.22 -5.79 -12.71
CA VAL A 78 -10.32 -4.92 -11.95
C VAL A 78 -8.93 -5.03 -12.56
N VAL A 79 -8.38 -3.92 -13.01
CA VAL A 79 -7.03 -3.83 -13.55
C VAL A 79 -6.12 -3.28 -12.46
N ILE A 80 -5.06 -4.04 -12.15
CA ILE A 80 -4.08 -3.65 -11.13
C ILE A 80 -2.86 -3.11 -11.87
N HIS A 81 -2.46 -1.89 -11.52
CA HIS A 81 -1.34 -1.15 -12.04
C HIS A 81 -0.28 -0.90 -10.97
N SER A 82 0.97 -0.79 -11.40
CA SER A 82 2.06 -0.26 -10.59
C SER A 82 3.06 0.50 -11.47
N GLY A 83 3.41 1.72 -11.09
CA GLY A 83 4.30 2.58 -11.89
C GLY A 83 3.83 2.78 -13.34
N GLY A 84 2.51 2.88 -13.55
CA GLY A 84 1.89 3.03 -14.88
C GLY A 84 1.79 1.74 -15.71
N LYS A 85 2.35 0.62 -15.25
CA LYS A 85 2.26 -0.68 -15.96
C LYS A 85 1.17 -1.55 -15.36
N THR A 86 0.37 -2.21 -16.20
CA THR A 86 -0.56 -3.24 -15.74
C THR A 86 0.20 -4.48 -15.28
N ILE A 87 -0.08 -4.93 -14.06
CA ILE A 87 0.50 -6.15 -13.48
C ILE A 87 -0.51 -7.30 -13.39
N ALA A 88 -1.81 -7.01 -13.37
CA ALA A 88 -2.86 -8.02 -13.37
C ALA A 88 -4.20 -7.48 -13.90
N LYS A 89 -5.05 -8.39 -14.39
CA LYS A 89 -6.45 -8.14 -14.75
C LYS A 89 -7.29 -9.23 -14.09
N VAL A 90 -8.15 -8.86 -13.16
CA VAL A 90 -8.94 -9.78 -12.34
C VAL A 90 -10.41 -9.68 -12.77
N PRO A 91 -10.98 -10.71 -13.42
CA PRO A 91 -12.42 -10.74 -13.69
C PRO A 91 -13.18 -10.98 -12.38
N VAL A 92 -14.26 -10.23 -12.17
CA VAL A 92 -15.15 -10.39 -11.02
C VAL A 92 -16.58 -10.40 -11.55
N ALA A 93 -17.29 -11.50 -11.32
CA ALA A 93 -18.67 -11.65 -11.74
C ALA A 93 -19.60 -10.68 -10.98
N ALA A 94 -20.74 -10.33 -11.58
CA ALA A 94 -21.81 -9.60 -10.92
C ALA A 94 -22.21 -10.27 -9.60
N GLY A 95 -22.32 -9.52 -8.51
CA GLY A 95 -22.60 -10.06 -7.16
C GLY A 95 -21.54 -11.03 -6.60
N GLY A 96 -20.45 -11.26 -7.33
CA GLY A 96 -19.52 -12.35 -7.09
C GLY A 96 -18.32 -11.97 -6.22
N ARG A 97 -17.43 -12.97 -6.04
CA ARG A 97 -16.14 -12.79 -5.38
C ARG A 97 -15.01 -13.31 -6.25
N ALA A 98 -13.85 -12.67 -6.13
CA ALA A 98 -12.61 -13.12 -6.74
C ALA A 98 -11.46 -12.90 -5.77
N THR A 99 -10.34 -13.57 -6.00
CA THR A 99 -9.12 -13.38 -5.20
C THR A 99 -7.94 -13.25 -6.12
N TRP A 100 -7.05 -12.31 -5.79
CA TRP A 100 -5.75 -12.17 -6.42
C TRP A 100 -4.67 -12.17 -5.35
N ASN A 101 -3.67 -13.01 -5.55
CA ASN A 101 -2.57 -13.19 -4.61
C ASN A 101 -1.24 -12.80 -5.25
N SER A 102 -0.39 -12.19 -4.46
CA SER A 102 1.01 -11.89 -4.77
C SER A 102 1.84 -12.01 -3.50
N THR A 103 3.11 -11.62 -3.56
CA THR A 103 4.01 -11.59 -2.42
C THR A 103 4.48 -10.16 -2.12
N VAL A 104 4.82 -9.90 -0.86
CA VAL A 104 5.43 -8.66 -0.41
C VAL A 104 6.75 -8.45 -1.14
N ALA A 105 7.61 -9.48 -1.24
CA ALA A 105 8.87 -9.38 -1.97
C ALA A 105 8.73 -8.93 -3.45
N LYS A 106 7.60 -9.23 -4.12
CA LYS A 106 7.35 -8.78 -5.50
C LYS A 106 6.85 -7.33 -5.56
N LEU A 107 6.17 -6.87 -4.50
CA LEU A 107 5.42 -5.63 -4.46
C LEU A 107 5.99 -4.59 -3.50
N GLU A 108 7.03 -4.91 -2.74
CA GLU A 108 7.66 -4.00 -1.79
C GLU A 108 8.13 -2.72 -2.48
N ASP A 109 7.94 -1.59 -1.79
CA ASP A 109 8.11 -0.22 -2.29
C ASP A 109 7.26 0.14 -3.50
N LYS A 110 6.28 -0.67 -3.89
CA LYS A 110 5.40 -0.37 -5.02
C LYS A 110 4.06 0.18 -4.55
N THR A 111 3.62 1.21 -5.23
CA THR A 111 2.23 1.64 -5.18
C THR A 111 1.40 0.80 -6.14
N LEU A 112 0.28 0.29 -5.64
CA LEU A 112 -0.77 -0.36 -6.39
C LEU A 112 -1.87 0.64 -6.69
N TYR A 113 -2.33 0.63 -7.93
CA TYR A 113 -3.50 1.37 -8.37
C TYR A 113 -4.47 0.41 -9.03
N LEU A 114 -5.71 0.41 -8.57
CA LEU A 114 -6.76 -0.49 -9.03
C LEU A 114 -7.83 0.32 -9.73
N ASP A 115 -8.09 -0.03 -10.99
CA ASP A 115 -9.18 0.53 -11.77
C ASP A 115 -10.22 -0.53 -12.04
N ARG A 116 -11.48 -0.20 -11.77
CA ARG A 116 -12.60 -1.06 -12.14
C ARG A 116 -13.04 -0.72 -13.56
N TRP A 117 -12.86 -1.66 -14.47
CA TRP A 117 -13.35 -1.56 -15.84
C TRP A 117 -14.71 -2.23 -15.99
N ARG A 118 -15.70 -1.47 -16.44
CA ARG A 118 -17.07 -1.93 -16.70
C ARG A 118 -17.51 -1.54 -18.11
N PRO A 119 -18.04 -2.48 -18.92
CA PRO A 119 -18.63 -2.15 -20.21
C PRO A 119 -19.88 -1.28 -20.07
N ASN A 120 -19.94 -0.18 -20.84
CA ASN A 120 -21.16 0.61 -20.99
C ASN A 120 -22.18 -0.06 -21.94
N PHE A 121 -23.32 0.58 -22.21
CA PHE A 121 -24.40 -0.02 -23.03
C PHE A 121 -23.98 -0.33 -24.49
N ILE A 122 -22.93 0.33 -25.00
CA ILE A 122 -22.36 0.11 -26.34
C ILE A 122 -21.16 -0.85 -26.28
N GLY A 123 -20.91 -1.47 -25.12
CA GLY A 123 -19.80 -2.40 -24.93
C GLY A 123 -18.43 -1.74 -24.83
N ILE A 124 -18.35 -0.40 -24.77
CA ILE A 124 -17.07 0.31 -24.57
C ILE A 124 -16.72 0.21 -23.08
N PRO A 125 -15.59 -0.43 -22.75
CA PRO A 125 -15.12 -0.51 -21.37
C PRO A 125 -14.63 0.87 -20.92
N GLY A 126 -14.99 1.31 -19.71
CA GLY A 126 -14.47 2.54 -19.11
C GLY A 126 -14.11 2.34 -17.64
N SER A 127 -13.25 3.23 -17.12
CA SER A 127 -12.86 3.32 -15.71
C SER A 127 -13.78 4.25 -14.89
N GLY A 128 -14.86 4.76 -15.50
CA GLY A 128 -15.83 5.63 -14.82
C GLY A 128 -16.43 4.91 -13.62
N GLY A 129 -16.23 5.47 -12.42
CA GLY A 129 -16.72 4.93 -11.16
C GLY A 129 -15.69 5.01 -10.03
N GLY A 130 -14.40 5.08 -10.34
CA GLY A 130 -13.36 5.33 -9.35
C GLY A 130 -12.19 4.37 -9.35
N SER A 131 -11.26 4.62 -8.44
CA SER A 131 -10.01 3.88 -8.32
C SER A 131 -9.61 3.67 -6.86
N LEU A 132 -8.77 2.67 -6.59
CA LEU A 132 -8.21 2.41 -5.27
C LEU A 132 -6.69 2.45 -5.33
N LEU A 133 -6.08 3.16 -4.38
CA LEU A 133 -4.64 3.34 -4.26
C LEU A 133 -4.13 2.77 -2.93
N LEU A 134 -3.02 2.03 -2.97
CA LEU A 134 -2.39 1.47 -1.78
C LEU A 134 -0.88 1.31 -2.01
N TRP A 135 -0.06 1.70 -1.04
CA TRP A 135 1.38 1.42 -1.07
C TRP A 135 1.73 0.17 -0.28
N VAL A 136 2.62 -0.67 -0.82
CA VAL A 136 3.09 -1.90 -0.15
C VAL A 136 4.47 -1.66 0.46
N PRO A 137 4.62 -1.71 1.79
CA PRO A 137 5.88 -1.45 2.46
C PRO A 137 6.88 -2.58 2.29
N ARG A 138 8.15 -2.27 2.57
CA ARG A 138 9.18 -3.29 2.82
C ARG A 138 8.94 -3.94 4.17
N ALA A 139 9.27 -5.23 4.26
CA ALA A 139 9.16 -5.99 5.51
C ALA A 139 10.26 -7.04 5.63
N SER A 140 11.29 -6.77 6.43
CA SER A 140 12.39 -7.73 6.65
C SER A 140 11.92 -9.06 7.27
N ARG A 141 10.76 -9.04 7.94
CA ARG A 141 10.13 -10.21 8.58
C ARG A 141 8.95 -10.76 7.77
N GLY A 142 8.99 -10.56 6.45
CA GLY A 142 8.02 -11.06 5.48
C GLY A 142 6.79 -10.17 5.33
N GLY A 143 6.20 -9.73 6.45
CA GLY A 143 4.95 -8.97 6.44
C GLY A 143 3.75 -9.76 5.94
N HIS A 144 2.55 -9.18 6.04
CA HIS A 144 1.32 -9.77 5.51
C HIS A 144 0.28 -8.68 5.24
N LEU A 145 -0.24 -8.64 4.02
CA LEU A 145 -1.26 -7.70 3.58
C LEU A 145 -2.52 -8.47 3.19
N THR A 146 -3.64 -8.16 3.83
CA THR A 146 -4.97 -8.58 3.36
C THR A 146 -5.82 -7.35 3.09
N LEU A 147 -6.25 -7.19 1.83
CA LEU A 147 -7.12 -6.11 1.37
C LEU A 147 -8.45 -6.72 0.90
N HIS A 148 -9.54 -6.32 1.55
CA HIS A 148 -10.91 -6.55 1.09
C HIS A 148 -11.33 -5.40 0.19
N VAL A 149 -11.37 -5.67 -1.12
CA VAL A 149 -11.76 -4.71 -2.14
C VAL A 149 -13.26 -4.82 -2.37
N ARG A 150 -14.01 -3.78 -2.01
CA ARG A 150 -15.42 -3.66 -2.37
C ARG A 150 -15.55 -3.07 -3.77
N ILE A 151 -16.48 -3.60 -4.54
CA ILE A 151 -16.81 -3.08 -5.87
C ILE A 151 -18.30 -2.74 -5.85
N ASN A 152 -18.60 -1.44 -5.77
CA ASN A 152 -19.95 -0.92 -5.70
C ASN A 152 -20.57 -0.69 -7.08
N VAL A 153 -21.89 -0.60 -7.12
CA VAL A 153 -22.62 -0.10 -8.28
C VAL A 153 -22.30 1.38 -8.46
N SER A 154 -22.00 1.78 -9.69
CA SER A 154 -21.83 3.18 -10.12
C SER A 154 -22.40 3.35 -11.53
#